data_AF-A0AAW0LSA2-F1
#
_entry.id   AF-A0AAW0LSA2-F1
#
_cell.length_a   1.000
_cell.length_b   1.000
_cell.length_c   1.000
_cell.angle_alpha   90.00
_cell.angle_beta   90.00
_cell.angle_gamma   90.00
#
_symmetry.space_group_name_H-M   'P 1'
#
loop_
_entity.id
_entity.type
_entity.pdbx_description
1 polymer ?
#
loop_
_entity_poly.entity_id
_entity_poly.type
_entity_poly.pdbx_seq_one_letter_code
_entity_poly.pdbx_strand_id
1 'polypeptide(L)'
;YGCWGICFTYGTWFAVEGLVTCGKNYNNCPSIRKACDFLLSKQLPDGGWGESYLSSQNKIKISFTLVYTNIENNRSNLVQTAWALLALMKAGQAERDATPLLRGIMLLINAQNEIGGFPQQEITGVFMRNCVLNYSLYKDIFPIWALGEYHKHIQFA
;
A
#
# COMPACT_ATOMS: atom_id res chain seq x y z
N TYR A 1 6.05 5.40 -8.78
CA TYR A 1 5.80 6.68 -8.08
C TYR A 1 4.35 7.07 -8.29
N GLY A 2 3.63 7.45 -7.23
CA GLY A 2 2.25 7.93 -7.31
C GLY A 2 2.20 9.44 -7.54
N CYS A 3 1.55 9.87 -8.62
CA CYS A 3 1.35 11.29 -8.91
C CYS A 3 0.07 11.86 -8.29
N TRP A 4 -0.83 10.99 -7.82
CA TRP A 4 -2.20 11.33 -7.38
C TRP A 4 -2.52 10.84 -5.95
N GLY A 5 -1.64 10.00 -5.39
CA GLY A 5 -1.69 9.49 -4.03
C GLY A 5 -0.28 9.36 -3.48
N ILE A 6 -0.13 9.43 -2.15
CA ILE A 6 1.14 9.40 -1.43
C ILE A 6 1.49 7.95 -1.06
N CYS A 7 2.52 7.33 -1.62
CA CYS A 7 3.24 7.72 -2.82
C CYS A 7 3.70 6.48 -3.59
N PHE A 8 4.61 5.71 -2.98
CA PHE A 8 5.17 4.53 -3.60
C PHE A 8 4.23 3.34 -3.47
N THR A 9 3.55 3.14 -2.33
CA THR A 9 2.49 2.12 -2.17
C THR A 9 1.40 2.29 -3.22
N TYR A 10 0.86 3.51 -3.37
CA TYR A 10 -0.12 3.85 -4.41
C TYR A 10 0.40 3.54 -5.82
N GLY A 11 1.56 4.09 -6.19
CA GLY A 11 2.11 3.93 -7.53
C GLY A 11 2.50 2.48 -7.85
N THR A 12 3.01 1.74 -6.85
CA THR A 12 3.38 0.34 -6.99
C THR A 12 2.14 -0.53 -7.16
N TRP A 13 1.06 -0.27 -6.42
CA TRP A 13 -0.21 -0.99 -6.60
C TRP A 13 -0.72 -0.92 -8.04
N PHE A 14 -0.85 0.28 -8.61
CA PHE A 14 -1.28 0.42 -10.01
C PHE A 14 -0.32 -0.22 -11.01
N ALA A 15 1.00 -0.10 -10.78
CA ALA A 15 2.00 -0.69 -11.66
C ALA A 15 1.94 -2.22 -11.65
N VAL A 16 1.76 -2.83 -10.47
CA VAL A 16 1.59 -4.27 -10.32
C VAL A 16 0.29 -4.72 -10.98
N GLU A 17 -0.83 -4.05 -10.71
CA GLU A 17 -2.14 -4.36 -11.32
C GLU A 17 -2.06 -4.36 -12.85
N GLY A 18 -1.43 -3.32 -13.44
CA GLY A 18 -1.26 -3.20 -14.89
C GLY A 18 -0.38 -4.30 -15.48
N LEU A 19 0.73 -4.64 -14.82
CA LEU A 19 1.60 -5.74 -15.25
C LEU A 19 0.87 -7.09 -15.17
N VAL A 20 0.15 -7.34 -14.08
CA VAL A 20 -0.64 -8.57 -13.86
C VAL A 20 -1.71 -8.73 -14.93
N THR A 21 -2.42 -7.66 -15.26
CA THR A 21 -3.42 -7.64 -16.34
C THR A 21 -2.81 -8.00 -17.71
N CYS A 22 -1.53 -7.68 -17.92
CA CYS A 22 -0.77 -8.07 -19.11
C CYS A 22 -0.17 -9.50 -19.03
N GLY A 23 -0.66 -10.35 -18.12
CA GLY A 23 -0.20 -11.73 -17.95
C GLY A 23 1.17 -11.86 -17.26
N LYS A 24 1.66 -10.79 -16.63
CA LYS A 24 2.89 -10.87 -15.82
C LYS A 24 2.57 -11.37 -14.41
N ASN A 25 3.50 -12.09 -13.82
CA ASN A 25 3.40 -12.57 -12.44
C ASN A 25 4.78 -12.62 -11.79
N TYR A 26 4.81 -13.01 -10.51
CA TYR A 26 6.05 -13.12 -9.75
C TYR A 26 7.11 -13.99 -10.44
N ASN A 27 6.71 -15.07 -11.11
CA ASN A 27 7.63 -16.04 -11.72
C ASN A 27 8.23 -15.52 -13.04
N ASN A 28 7.46 -14.79 -13.84
CA ASN A 28 7.87 -14.38 -15.19
C ASN A 28 8.29 -12.90 -15.32
N CYS A 29 8.21 -12.09 -14.25
CA CYS A 29 8.47 -10.66 -14.31
C CYS A 29 9.42 -10.16 -13.20
N PRO A 30 10.68 -9.80 -13.52
CA PRO A 30 11.60 -9.22 -12.54
C PRO A 30 11.08 -7.93 -11.88
N SER A 31 10.29 -7.13 -12.59
CA SER A 31 9.71 -5.90 -12.07
C SER A 31 8.68 -6.16 -10.96
N ILE A 32 7.85 -7.21 -11.11
CA ILE A 32 6.90 -7.62 -10.06
C ILE A 32 7.67 -8.11 -8.83
N ARG A 33 8.74 -8.91 -9.00
CA ARG A 33 9.57 -9.35 -7.87
C ARG A 33 10.14 -8.17 -7.10
N LYS A 34 10.74 -7.21 -7.80
CA LYS A 34 11.27 -5.98 -7.20
C LYS A 34 10.18 -5.16 -6.50
N ALA A 35 8.96 -5.13 -7.05
CA ALA A 35 7.83 -4.45 -6.42
C ALA A 35 7.43 -5.13 -5.09
N CYS A 36 7.33 -6.46 -5.07
CA CYS A 36 7.06 -7.22 -3.84
C CYS A 36 8.17 -7.02 -2.81
N ASP A 37 9.44 -7.20 -3.20
CA ASP A 37 10.58 -7.04 -2.29
C ASP A 37 10.63 -5.63 -1.71
N PHE A 38 10.35 -4.61 -2.54
CA PHE A 38 10.23 -3.24 -2.08
C PHE A 38 9.14 -3.09 -1.02
N LEU A 39 7.90 -3.52 -1.29
CA LEU A 39 6.80 -3.39 -0.34
C LEU A 39 7.09 -4.17 0.95
N LEU A 40 7.53 -5.43 0.85
CA LEU A 40 7.86 -6.26 2.02
C LEU A 40 8.95 -5.63 2.88
N SER A 41 9.97 -4.99 2.27
CA SER A 41 11.02 -4.28 3.00
C SER A 41 10.53 -3.05 3.78
N LYS A 42 9.30 -2.58 3.53
CA LYS A 42 8.69 -1.41 4.17
C LYS A 42 7.56 -1.76 5.14
N GLN A 43 7.26 -3.05 5.32
CA GLN A 43 6.26 -3.46 6.31
C GLN A 43 6.74 -3.11 7.72
N LEU A 44 5.87 -2.48 8.49
CA LEU A 44 6.15 -2.02 9.84
C LEU A 44 5.93 -3.14 10.88
N PRO A 45 6.42 -2.99 12.12
CA PRO A 45 6.27 -4.01 13.17
C PRO A 45 4.81 -4.35 13.51
N ASP A 46 3.89 -3.38 13.37
CA ASP A 46 2.45 -3.58 13.56
C ASP A 46 1.77 -4.30 12.37
N GLY A 47 2.51 -4.57 11.28
CA GLY A 47 2.03 -5.25 10.09
C GLY A 47 1.57 -4.32 8.97
N GLY A 48 1.53 -3.01 9.18
CA GLY A 48 1.05 -2.06 8.19
C GLY A 48 2.15 -1.39 7.36
N TRP A 49 1.71 -0.41 6.57
CA TRP A 49 2.55 0.49 5.79
C TRP A 49 2.12 1.93 6.05
N GLY A 50 3.09 2.85 6.11
CA GLY A 50 2.83 4.27 6.31
C GLY A 50 3.88 5.13 5.62
N GLU A 51 3.45 5.95 4.68
CA GLU A 51 4.25 6.92 3.93
C GLU A 51 3.85 8.35 4.28
N SER A 52 4.86 9.13 4.64
CA SER A 52 4.72 10.58 4.80
C SER A 52 4.59 11.28 3.44
N TYR A 53 3.89 12.41 3.41
CA TYR A 53 3.84 13.32 2.26
C TYR A 53 5.24 13.80 1.81
N LEU A 54 6.24 13.74 2.70
CA LEU A 54 7.63 14.01 2.34
C LEU A 54 8.14 13.04 1.25
N SER A 55 7.55 11.85 1.12
CA SER A 55 7.84 10.93 0.01
C SER A 55 7.49 11.50 -1.37
N SER A 56 6.59 12.50 -1.46
CA SER A 56 6.29 13.21 -2.70
C SER A 56 7.13 14.48 -2.88
N GLN A 57 7.69 15.04 -1.80
CA GLN A 57 8.37 16.33 -1.79
C GLN A 57 9.89 16.27 -1.64
N ASN A 58 10.47 15.18 -1.12
CA ASN A 58 11.90 15.05 -0.84
C ASN A 58 12.73 15.13 -2.12
N LYS A 59 13.04 16.37 -2.51
CA LYS A 59 14.20 16.76 -3.29
C LYS A 59 15.36 16.77 -2.31
N ILE A 60 16.16 15.72 -2.26
CA ILE A 60 17.47 15.86 -1.62
C ILE A 60 18.18 16.96 -2.41
N LYS A 61 18.51 18.08 -1.74
CA LYS A 61 19.32 19.17 -2.30
C LYS A 61 20.49 18.50 -3.03
N ILE A 62 20.59 18.69 -4.35
CA ILE A 62 21.60 18.15 -5.28
C ILE A 62 21.20 16.87 -6.08
N SER A 63 20.09 16.15 -5.80
CA SER A 63 19.65 15.01 -6.63
C SER A 63 18.12 14.85 -6.75
N PHE A 64 17.62 14.58 -7.97
CA PHE A 64 16.22 14.29 -8.30
C PHE A 64 15.73 12.91 -7.80
N THR A 65 16.30 12.40 -6.71
CA THR A 65 15.96 11.07 -6.20
C THR A 65 14.81 11.17 -5.20
N LEU A 66 13.69 10.52 -5.52
CA LEU A 66 12.53 10.40 -4.63
C LEU A 66 12.79 9.25 -3.65
N VAL A 67 12.52 9.48 -2.37
CA VAL A 67 12.82 8.52 -1.30
C VAL A 67 11.56 8.22 -0.49
N TYR A 68 11.27 6.93 -0.32
CA TYR A 68 10.22 6.47 0.59
C TYR A 68 10.55 6.91 2.01
N THR A 69 9.66 7.69 2.60
CA THR A 69 9.81 8.26 3.95
C THR A 69 8.64 7.79 4.80
N ASN A 70 8.94 7.09 5.90
CA ASN A 70 7.90 6.67 6.84
C ASN A 70 7.17 7.88 7.44
N ILE A 71 5.92 7.67 7.86
CA ILE A 71 5.25 8.59 8.79
C ILE A 71 6.07 8.64 10.09
N GLU A 72 6.08 9.80 10.74
CA GLU A 72 6.77 9.99 12.02
C GLU A 72 6.39 8.90 13.03
N ASN A 73 7.40 8.43 13.78
CA ASN A 73 7.32 7.30 14.71
C ASN A 73 7.03 5.95 14.05
N ASN A 74 7.26 5.82 12.73
CA ASN A 74 7.02 4.59 11.97
C ASN A 74 5.57 4.10 12.14
N ARG A 75 4.61 5.02 12.10
CA ARG A 75 3.18 4.70 12.21
C ARG A 75 2.64 4.20 10.88
N SER A 76 1.76 3.21 10.94
CA SER A 76 1.03 2.73 9.78
C SER A 76 -0.16 3.61 9.43
N ASN A 77 -0.51 3.64 8.15
CA ASN A 77 -1.71 4.25 7.61
C ASN A 77 -2.56 3.18 6.92
N LEU A 78 -3.84 3.10 7.26
CA LEU A 78 -4.75 2.03 6.86
C LEU A 78 -5.00 2.03 5.35
N VAL A 79 -5.04 3.21 4.71
CA VAL A 79 -5.21 3.32 3.26
C VAL A 79 -3.95 2.85 2.53
N GLN A 80 -2.77 3.27 2.97
CA GLN A 80 -1.50 2.85 2.37
C GLN A 80 -1.22 1.37 2.64
N THR A 81 -1.61 0.86 3.81
CA THR A 81 -1.62 -0.57 4.14
C THR A 81 -2.50 -1.33 3.16
N ALA A 82 -3.72 -0.86 2.90
CA ALA A 82 -4.60 -1.48 1.92
C ALA A 82 -4.01 -1.49 0.50
N TRP A 83 -3.38 -0.40 0.04
CA TRP A 83 -2.70 -0.38 -1.27
C TRP A 83 -1.55 -1.39 -1.35
N ALA A 84 -0.72 -1.49 -0.32
CA ALA A 84 0.36 -2.46 -0.27
C ALA A 84 -0.17 -3.91 -0.29
N LEU A 85 -1.23 -4.19 0.48
CA LEU A 85 -1.89 -5.50 0.51
C LEU A 85 -2.46 -5.87 -0.86
N LEU A 86 -3.19 -4.96 -1.50
CA LEU A 86 -3.75 -5.18 -2.85
C LEU A 86 -2.65 -5.50 -3.87
N ALA A 87 -1.56 -4.74 -3.86
CA ALA A 87 -0.41 -4.98 -4.73
C ALA A 87 0.21 -6.37 -4.50
N LEU A 88 0.47 -6.73 -3.23
CA LEU A 88 1.10 -8.00 -2.88
C LEU A 88 0.20 -9.19 -3.21
N MET A 89 -1.11 -9.12 -2.92
CA MET A 89 -2.06 -10.17 -3.29
C MET A 89 -2.11 -10.39 -4.80
N LYS A 90 -2.24 -9.31 -5.58
CA LYS A 90 -2.26 -9.39 -7.05
C LYS A 90 -0.97 -9.93 -7.65
N ALA A 91 0.16 -9.66 -7.00
CA ALA A 91 1.46 -10.18 -7.42
C ALA A 91 1.64 -11.69 -7.11
N GLY A 92 0.70 -12.34 -6.42
CA GLY A 92 0.82 -13.74 -6.00
C GLY A 92 1.71 -13.92 -4.77
N GLN A 93 1.65 -12.99 -3.82
CA GLN A 93 2.40 -13.11 -2.57
C GLN A 93 1.83 -14.20 -1.65
N ALA A 94 0.53 -14.49 -1.72
CA ALA A 94 -0.13 -15.46 -0.84
C ALA A 94 0.41 -16.88 -1.05
N GLU A 95 0.70 -17.25 -2.29
CA GLU A 95 1.25 -18.55 -2.70
C GLU A 95 2.72 -18.71 -2.30
N ARG A 96 3.39 -17.61 -1.97
CA ARG A 96 4.80 -17.60 -1.55
C ARG A 96 4.94 -17.59 -0.03
N ASP A 97 4.31 -16.61 0.59
CA ASP A 97 4.27 -16.41 2.03
C ASP A 97 3.10 -15.48 2.37
N ALA A 98 2.05 -16.06 2.96
CA ALA A 98 0.85 -15.35 3.38
C ALA A 98 1.02 -14.56 4.69
N THR A 99 2.10 -14.79 5.44
CA THR A 99 2.36 -14.14 6.74
C THR A 99 2.33 -12.60 6.68
N PRO A 100 3.05 -11.92 5.76
CA PRO A 100 2.98 -10.46 5.66
C PRO A 100 1.57 -9.96 5.32
N LEU A 101 0.81 -10.71 4.53
CA LEU A 101 -0.58 -10.36 4.21
C LEU A 101 -1.46 -10.46 5.44
N LEU A 102 -1.37 -11.57 6.19
CA LEU A 102 -2.15 -11.80 7.40
C LEU A 102 -1.90 -10.70 8.44
N ARG A 103 -0.64 -10.30 8.65
CA ARG A 103 -0.28 -9.21 9.58
C ARG A 103 -0.96 -7.88 9.19
N GLY A 104 -0.92 -7.51 7.91
CA GLY A 104 -1.59 -6.29 7.44
C GLY A 104 -3.12 -6.38 7.51
N ILE A 105 -3.69 -7.55 7.21
CA ILE A 105 -5.14 -7.78 7.31
C ILE A 105 -5.62 -7.71 8.76
N MET A 106 -4.89 -8.31 9.70
CA MET A 106 -5.19 -8.20 11.14
C MET A 106 -5.14 -6.75 11.61
N LEU A 107 -4.17 -5.95 11.14
CA LEU A 107 -4.13 -4.52 11.43
C LEU A 107 -5.40 -3.80 10.95
N LEU A 108 -5.87 -4.09 9.72
CA LEU A 108 -7.11 -3.50 9.21
C LEU A 108 -8.32 -3.95 10.05
N ILE A 109 -8.50 -5.24 10.31
CA ILE A 109 -9.61 -5.77 11.11
C ILE A 109 -9.65 -5.11 12.49
N ASN A 110 -8.50 -5.01 13.17
CA ASN A 110 -8.39 -4.44 14.51
C ASN A 110 -8.60 -2.92 14.54
N ALA A 111 -8.50 -2.23 13.39
CA ALA A 111 -8.70 -0.80 13.28
C ALA A 111 -10.15 -0.41 12.92
N GLN A 112 -11.01 -1.38 12.59
CA GLN A 112 -12.42 -1.12 12.30
C GLN A 112 -13.15 -0.69 13.58
N ASN A 113 -13.96 0.37 13.47
CA ASN A 113 -14.76 0.88 14.58
C ASN A 113 -16.10 0.13 14.72
N GLU A 114 -16.83 0.40 15.79
CA GLU A 114 -18.11 -0.29 16.12
C GLU A 114 -19.20 -0.12 15.07
N ILE A 115 -19.16 0.98 14.29
CA ILE A 115 -20.13 1.25 13.22
C ILE A 115 -19.66 0.71 11.85
N GLY A 116 -18.55 -0.03 11.82
CA GLY A 116 -18.01 -0.70 10.63
C GLY A 116 -17.10 0.17 9.74
N GLY A 117 -16.87 1.43 10.11
CA GLY A 117 -15.95 2.33 9.40
C GLY A 117 -14.53 2.29 9.95
N PHE A 118 -13.66 3.12 9.38
CA PHE A 118 -12.26 3.24 9.82
C PHE A 118 -11.94 4.68 10.26
N PRO A 119 -10.99 4.86 11.20
CA PRO A 119 -10.59 6.18 11.67
C PRO A 119 -9.92 6.99 10.55
N GLN A 120 -10.18 8.30 10.54
CA GLN A 120 -9.44 9.21 9.67
C GLN A 120 -8.00 9.33 10.18
N GLN A 121 -7.04 9.16 9.29
CA GLN A 121 -5.61 9.33 9.54
C GLN A 121 -5.05 10.47 8.67
N GLU A 122 -3.72 10.56 8.58
CA GLU A 122 -3.01 11.55 7.78
C GLU A 122 -3.48 11.56 6.31
N ILE A 123 -3.32 12.71 5.67
CA ILE A 123 -3.73 12.93 4.28
C ILE A 123 -2.95 12.01 3.33
N THR A 124 -3.66 11.34 2.42
CA THR A 124 -3.08 10.36 1.49
C THR A 124 -3.12 10.78 0.02
N GLY A 125 -3.81 11.86 -0.33
CA GLY A 125 -3.85 12.40 -1.70
C GLY A 125 -2.76 13.43 -1.96
N VAL A 126 -2.26 13.47 -3.19
CA VAL A 126 -1.33 14.52 -3.64
C VAL A 126 -1.66 14.96 -5.07
N PHE A 127 -1.55 16.25 -5.36
CA PHE A 127 -1.65 16.84 -6.69
C PHE A 127 -0.38 17.65 -6.97
N MET A 128 0.21 17.46 -8.15
CA MET A 128 1.46 18.11 -8.58
C MET A 128 2.60 18.08 -7.54
N ARG A 129 2.64 17.04 -6.70
CA ARG A 129 3.66 16.80 -5.66
C ARG A 129 3.68 17.79 -4.48
N ASN A 130 2.99 18.91 -4.57
CA ASN A 130 3.03 20.00 -3.59
C ASN A 130 1.68 20.30 -2.91
N CYS A 131 0.56 19.88 -3.51
CA CYS A 131 -0.77 20.06 -2.93
C CYS A 131 -1.26 18.73 -2.34
N VAL A 132 -1.57 18.69 -1.04
CA VAL A 132 -2.12 17.51 -0.39
C VAL A 132 -3.65 17.54 -0.45
N LEU A 133 -4.28 16.43 -0.81
CA LEU A 133 -5.73 16.31 -1.00
C LEU A 133 -6.31 15.30 -0.03
N ASN A 134 -7.36 15.68 0.70
CA ASN A 134 -8.10 14.75 1.54
C ASN A 134 -9.16 14.02 0.72
N TYR A 135 -8.96 12.72 0.49
CA TYR A 135 -9.98 11.82 -0.04
C TYR A 135 -10.71 11.13 1.11
N SER A 136 -11.76 11.76 1.64
CA SER A 136 -12.42 11.32 2.88
C SER A 136 -12.99 9.89 2.84
N LEU A 137 -13.35 9.40 1.66
CA LEU A 137 -13.89 8.04 1.49
C LEU A 137 -12.80 6.96 1.41
N TYR A 138 -11.53 7.33 1.21
CA TYR A 138 -10.45 6.33 1.06
C TYR A 138 -10.27 5.48 2.30
N LYS A 139 -10.47 6.07 3.48
CA LYS A 139 -10.37 5.37 4.76
C LYS A 139 -11.32 4.18 4.85
N ASP A 140 -12.47 4.23 4.16
CA ASP A 140 -13.44 3.13 4.17
C ASP A 140 -13.30 2.25 2.92
N ILE A 141 -13.19 2.85 1.74
CA ILE A 141 -13.12 2.11 0.46
C ILE A 141 -11.96 1.13 0.42
N PHE A 142 -10.75 1.58 0.73
CA PHE A 142 -9.55 0.76 0.50
C PHE A 142 -9.39 -0.37 1.51
N PRO A 143 -9.58 -0.15 2.83
CA PRO A 143 -9.58 -1.26 3.78
C PRO A 143 -10.64 -2.33 3.45
N ILE A 144 -11.87 -1.93 3.11
CA ILE A 144 -12.93 -2.87 2.70
C ILE A 144 -12.50 -3.65 1.45
N TRP A 145 -11.92 -2.97 0.46
CA TRP A 145 -11.46 -3.62 -0.78
C TRP A 145 -10.34 -4.62 -0.50
N ALA A 146 -9.34 -4.26 0.29
CA ALA A 146 -8.25 -5.16 0.66
C ALA A 146 -8.75 -6.38 1.43
N LEU A 147 -9.66 -6.20 2.40
CA LEU A 147 -10.28 -7.31 3.13
C LEU A 147 -11.09 -8.22 2.21
N GLY A 148 -11.86 -7.64 1.28
CA GLY A 148 -12.66 -8.38 0.31
C GLY A 148 -11.80 -9.19 -0.67
N GLU A 149 -10.70 -8.62 -1.18
CA GLU A 149 -9.78 -9.37 -2.05
C GLU A 149 -9.07 -10.48 -1.27
N TYR A 150 -8.63 -10.22 -0.04
CA TYR A 150 -8.00 -11.25 0.80
C TYR A 150 -8.94 -12.43 1.06
N HIS A 151 -10.21 -12.16 1.36
CA HIS A 151 -11.23 -13.18 1.54
C HIS A 151 -11.37 -14.09 0.30
N LYS A 152 -11.38 -13.50 -0.90
CA LYS A 152 -11.44 -14.26 -2.16
C LYS A 152 -10.19 -15.12 -2.38
N HIS A 153 -9.00 -14.61 -2.05
CA HIS A 153 -7.76 -15.31 -2.32
C HIS A 153 -7.48 -16.46 -1.32
N ILE A 154 -7.96 -16.38 -0.08
CA ILE A 154 -7.70 -17.42 0.94
C ILE A 154 -8.81 -18.49 1.02
N GLN A 155 -10.03 -18.22 0.56
CA GLN A 155 -11.07 -19.27 0.52
C GLN A 155 -10.86 -20.34 -0.58
N PHE A 156 -9.86 -20.18 -1.46
CA PHE A 156 -9.57 -21.13 -2.55
C PHE A 156 -8.14 -21.67 -2.56
N ALA A 157 -7.41 -21.58 -1.45
CA ALA A 157 -6.10 -22.19 -1.25
C ALA A 157 -6.18 -23.43 -0.35
#